data_AF-A0A162M9M9-F1
#
_entry.id   AF-A0A162M9M9-F1
#
_cell.length_a   1.000
_cell.length_b   1.000
_cell.length_c   1.000
_cell.angle_alpha   90.00
_cell.angle_beta   90.00
_cell.angle_gamma   90.00
#
_symmetry.space_group_name_H-M   'P 1'
#
loop_
_entity.id
_entity.type
_entity.pdbx_description
1 polymer ?
#
loop_
_entity_poly.entity_id
_entity_poly.type
_entity_poly.pdbx_seq_one_letter_code
_entity_poly.pdbx_strand_id
1 'polypeptide(L)'
;MKQHYSTFDPTIQKVLAKVENCLGWKLADIPPLPQWLGKSGRGILMGDAAHAMLPYLAHGAATSTKDGTALAECISRALRLDDIPKVLPAFQEIRKPRCEIIQAGSRANGDIWHLPDRSEQERCGCAMGGETGDSSDAESNSNH
;
A
#
# COMPACT_ATOMS: atom_id res chain seq x y z
N MET A 1 17.48 7.75 -16.61
CA MET A 1 17.50 7.33 -15.19
C MET A 1 18.75 7.80 -14.47
N LYS A 2 19.98 7.34 -14.79
CA LYS A 2 21.22 7.79 -14.12
C LYS A 2 21.41 9.32 -14.06
N GLN A 3 21.09 10.03 -15.15
CA GLN A 3 21.14 11.51 -15.20
C GLN A 3 20.14 12.19 -14.26
N HIS A 4 18.96 11.59 -14.01
CA HIS A 4 17.93 12.18 -13.15
C HIS A 4 18.35 12.18 -11.67
N TYR A 5 19.24 11.26 -11.28
CA TYR A 5 19.73 11.10 -9.91
C TYR A 5 21.17 11.61 -9.73
N SER A 6 21.67 12.49 -10.61
CA SER A 6 23.05 12.97 -10.53
C SER A 6 23.34 13.85 -9.30
N THR A 7 22.30 14.41 -8.69
CA THR A 7 22.38 15.26 -7.48
C THR A 7 22.14 14.49 -6.18
N PHE A 8 21.82 13.19 -6.26
CA PHE A 8 21.54 12.36 -5.09
C PHE A 8 22.84 11.90 -4.43
N ASP A 9 22.73 11.40 -3.19
CA ASP A 9 23.85 10.88 -2.40
C ASP A 9 24.73 9.91 -3.21
N PRO A 10 26.08 9.97 -3.08
CA PRO A 10 27.00 9.10 -3.82
C PRO A 10 26.71 7.60 -3.67
N THR A 11 26.09 7.17 -2.57
CA THR A 11 25.67 5.78 -2.35
C THR A 11 24.63 5.34 -3.37
N ILE A 12 23.62 6.18 -3.64
CA ILE A 12 22.60 5.92 -4.66
C ILE A 12 23.25 5.85 -6.04
N GLN A 13 24.17 6.76 -6.34
CA GLN A 13 24.90 6.76 -7.62
C GLN A 13 25.70 5.46 -7.83
N LYS A 14 26.37 4.95 -6.80
CA LYS A 14 27.10 3.67 -6.85
C LYS A 14 26.18 2.47 -7.11
N VAL A 15 24.99 2.45 -6.50
CA VAL A 15 23.98 1.41 -6.75
C VAL A 15 23.47 1.49 -8.19
N LEU A 16 23.12 2.70 -8.66
CA LEU A 16 22.65 2.91 -10.02
C LEU A 16 23.71 2.56 -11.08
N ALA A 17 25.00 2.76 -10.79
CA ALA A 17 26.08 2.39 -11.70
C ALA A 17 26.06 0.90 -12.08
N LYS A 18 25.62 0.02 -11.18
CA LYS A 18 25.48 -1.43 -11.40
C LYS A 18 24.25 -1.83 -12.23
N VAL A 19 23.33 -0.90 -12.50
CA VAL A 19 22.15 -1.18 -13.32
C VAL A 19 22.51 -1.05 -14.80
N GLU A 20 22.40 -2.17 -15.52
CA GLU A 20 22.62 -2.24 -16.98
C GLU A 20 21.36 -1.91 -17.76
N ASN A 21 20.23 -2.50 -17.35
CA ASN A 21 18.92 -2.33 -18.00
C ASN A 21 17.84 -2.03 -16.97
N CYS A 22 16.85 -1.22 -17.35
CA CYS A 22 15.72 -0.86 -16.49
C CYS A 22 14.44 -0.81 -17.31
N LEU A 23 13.37 -1.34 -16.74
CA LEU A 23 12.02 -1.21 -17.28
C LEU A 23 11.34 -0.01 -16.62
N GLY A 24 10.82 0.89 -17.44
CA GLY A 24 9.98 1.99 -16.97
C GLY A 24 8.54 1.51 -16.80
N TRP A 25 8.04 1.50 -15.57
CA TRP A 25 6.64 1.17 -15.27
C TRP A 25 5.88 2.45 -14.94
N LYS A 26 4.81 2.72 -15.68
CA LYS A 26 3.90 3.81 -15.33
C LYS A 26 3.07 3.38 -14.12
N LEU A 27 3.18 4.13 -13.03
CA LEU A 27 2.33 3.94 -11.87
C LEU A 27 0.92 4.46 -12.19
N ALA A 28 -0.09 3.64 -11.92
CA ALA A 28 -1.49 3.96 -12.13
C ALA A 28 -2.32 3.38 -11.00
N ASP A 29 -3.36 4.11 -10.61
CA ASP A 29 -4.38 3.65 -9.68
C ASP A 29 -5.78 3.98 -10.24
N ILE A 30 -6.82 3.52 -9.54
CA ILE A 30 -8.21 3.81 -9.90
C ILE A 30 -8.91 4.55 -8.76
N PRO A 31 -9.87 5.44 -9.07
CA PRO A 31 -10.72 5.99 -8.03
C PRO A 31 -11.55 4.87 -7.37
N PRO A 32 -11.99 5.06 -6.12
CA PRO A 32 -12.93 4.15 -5.47
C PRO A 32 -14.15 3.89 -6.36
N LEU A 33 -14.37 2.62 -6.72
CA LEU A 33 -15.52 2.24 -7.53
C LEU A 33 -16.79 2.36 -6.70
N PRO A 34 -17.93 2.81 -7.27
CA PRO A 34 -19.18 2.90 -6.52
C PRO A 34 -19.68 1.53 -6.06
N GLN A 35 -19.43 0.48 -6.85
CA GLN A 35 -19.87 -0.88 -6.59
C GLN A 35 -18.89 -1.88 -7.20
N TRP A 36 -18.65 -2.99 -6.50
CA TRP A 36 -17.85 -4.13 -6.98
C TRP A 36 -18.72 -5.29 -7.45
N LEU A 37 -19.91 -5.44 -6.86
CA LEU A 37 -20.88 -6.44 -7.24
C LEU A 37 -21.53 -6.07 -8.58
N GLY A 38 -21.51 -7.01 -9.54
CA GLY A 38 -22.17 -6.85 -10.83
C GLY A 38 -23.70 -6.84 -10.71
N LYS A 39 -24.37 -6.24 -11.70
CA LYS A 39 -25.84 -6.07 -11.71
C LYS A 39 -26.64 -7.38 -11.57
N SER A 40 -26.10 -8.51 -12.04
CA SER A 40 -26.73 -9.83 -11.90
C SER A 40 -26.59 -10.44 -10.51
N GLY A 41 -25.77 -9.85 -9.63
CA GLY A 41 -25.44 -10.39 -8.32
C GLY A 41 -24.57 -11.65 -8.34
N ARG A 42 -24.12 -12.11 -9.52
CA ARG A 42 -23.37 -13.37 -9.69
C ARG A 42 -21.88 -13.19 -9.97
N GLY A 43 -21.41 -11.94 -10.07
CA GLY A 43 -20.00 -11.62 -10.30
C GLY A 43 -19.58 -10.47 -9.40
N ILE A 44 -18.34 -10.51 -8.91
CA ILE A 44 -17.78 -9.50 -8.03
C ILE A 44 -16.34 -9.20 -8.39
N LEU A 45 -15.94 -7.93 -8.30
CA LEU A 45 -14.56 -7.51 -8.50
C LEU A 45 -13.73 -7.73 -7.22
N MET A 46 -12.46 -8.08 -7.39
CA MET A 46 -11.48 -8.19 -6.31
C MET A 46 -10.07 -7.86 -6.83
N GLY A 47 -9.12 -7.65 -5.91
CA GLY A 47 -7.76 -7.26 -6.26
C GLY A 47 -7.70 -5.94 -7.05
N ASP A 48 -6.71 -5.80 -7.93
CA ASP A 48 -6.52 -4.56 -8.71
C ASP A 48 -7.72 -4.19 -9.58
N ALA A 49 -8.54 -5.17 -10.00
CA ALA A 49 -9.77 -4.90 -10.73
C ALA A 49 -10.81 -4.12 -9.91
N ALA A 50 -10.74 -4.20 -8.58
CA ALA A 50 -11.62 -3.51 -7.65
C ALA A 50 -10.97 -2.30 -6.98
N HIS A 51 -9.65 -2.38 -6.71
CA HIS A 51 -8.95 -1.41 -5.86
C HIS A 51 -7.47 -1.21 -6.22
N ALA A 52 -7.12 -1.21 -7.51
CA ALA A 52 -5.76 -0.85 -7.95
C ALA A 52 -5.27 0.44 -7.27
N MET A 53 -4.06 0.38 -6.72
CA MET A 53 -3.50 1.40 -5.84
C MET A 53 -2.03 1.65 -6.18
N LEU A 54 -1.54 2.83 -5.79
CA LEU A 54 -0.11 3.12 -5.89
C LEU A 54 0.70 2.17 -4.97
N PRO A 55 1.98 1.90 -5.27
CA PRO A 55 2.76 0.92 -4.51
C PRO A 55 3.36 1.49 -3.21
N TYR A 56 3.02 2.72 -2.82
CA TYR A 56 3.71 3.44 -1.74
C TYR A 56 3.47 2.86 -0.35
N LEU A 57 2.45 2.04 -0.14
CA LEU A 57 2.30 1.24 1.09
C LEU A 57 2.77 -0.21 0.93
N ALA A 58 3.09 -0.68 -0.27
CA ALA A 58 3.38 -2.10 -0.54
C ALA A 58 2.25 -3.09 -0.11
N HIS A 59 0.99 -2.62 -0.12
CA HIS A 59 -0.15 -3.41 0.37
C HIS A 59 -1.02 -4.06 -0.73
N GLY A 60 -0.79 -3.78 -2.02
CA GLY A 60 -1.68 -4.26 -3.10
C GLY A 60 -1.84 -5.79 -3.13
N ALA A 61 -0.71 -6.52 -3.12
CA ALA A 61 -0.73 -7.99 -3.13
C ALA A 61 -1.35 -8.56 -1.86
N ALA A 62 -0.96 -8.06 -0.68
CA ALA A 62 -1.51 -8.52 0.59
C ALA A 62 -3.03 -8.26 0.70
N THR A 63 -3.51 -7.15 0.14
CA THR A 63 -4.94 -6.79 0.11
C THR A 63 -5.70 -7.75 -0.80
N SER A 64 -5.15 -8.07 -1.98
CA SER A 64 -5.71 -9.05 -2.91
C SER A 64 -5.80 -10.46 -2.29
N THR A 65 -4.78 -10.88 -1.54
CA THR A 65 -4.80 -12.15 -0.82
C THR A 65 -5.92 -12.18 0.24
N LYS A 66 -6.10 -11.10 1.00
CA LYS A 66 -7.18 -10.96 1.98
C LYS A 66 -8.57 -11.02 1.34
N ASP A 67 -8.71 -10.54 0.12
CA ASP A 67 -9.96 -10.65 -0.62
C ASP A 67 -10.30 -12.11 -0.94
N GLY A 68 -9.32 -12.92 -1.36
CA GLY A 68 -9.53 -14.33 -1.64
C GLY A 68 -10.09 -15.08 -0.42
N THR A 69 -9.49 -14.87 0.75
CA THR A 69 -9.96 -15.47 2.01
C THR A 69 -11.36 -14.97 2.40
N ALA A 70 -11.60 -13.65 2.32
CA ALA A 70 -12.90 -13.09 2.68
C ALA A 70 -14.01 -13.56 1.73
N LEU A 71 -13.73 -13.65 0.44
CA LEU A 71 -14.68 -14.14 -0.56
C LEU A 71 -15.00 -15.61 -0.33
N ALA A 72 -13.98 -16.43 -0.06
CA ALA A 72 -14.16 -17.85 0.26
C ALA A 72 -15.05 -18.03 1.49
N GLU A 73 -14.86 -17.22 2.54
CA GLU A 73 -15.69 -17.25 3.74
C GLU A 73 -17.13 -16.80 3.47
N CYS A 74 -17.37 -15.77 2.65
CA CYS A 74 -18.73 -15.39 2.29
C CYS A 74 -19.43 -16.50 1.49
N ILE A 75 -18.72 -17.11 0.53
CA ILE A 75 -19.26 -18.19 -0.31
C ILE A 75 -19.52 -19.46 0.51
N SER A 76 -18.71 -19.77 1.53
CA SER A 76 -18.91 -20.95 2.39
C SER A 76 -20.25 -20.93 3.14
N ARG A 77 -20.86 -19.75 3.29
CA ARG A 77 -22.19 -19.56 3.89
C ARG A 77 -23.36 -19.88 2.95
N ALA A 78 -23.11 -20.03 1.64
CA ALA A 78 -24.13 -20.40 0.67
C ALA A 78 -24.45 -21.89 0.77
N LEU A 79 -25.73 -22.25 0.95
CA LEU A 79 -26.17 -23.66 0.99
C LEU A 79 -26.37 -24.23 -0.42
N ARG A 80 -26.67 -23.37 -1.39
CA ARG A 80 -26.89 -23.70 -2.80
C ARG A 80 -26.24 -22.65 -3.71
N LEU A 81 -26.00 -23.00 -4.97
CA LEU A 81 -25.47 -22.05 -5.96
C LEU A 81 -26.37 -20.81 -6.16
N ASP A 82 -27.68 -20.95 -5.95
CA ASP A 82 -28.62 -19.83 -6.04
C ASP A 82 -28.59 -18.90 -4.82
N ASP A 83 -27.85 -19.26 -3.76
CA ASP A 83 -27.61 -18.38 -2.62
C ASP A 83 -26.40 -17.45 -2.83
N ILE A 84 -25.60 -17.66 -3.88
CA ILE A 84 -24.42 -16.82 -4.17
C ILE A 84 -24.77 -15.33 -4.23
N PRO A 85 -25.85 -14.89 -4.93
CA PRO A 85 -26.23 -13.48 -4.93
C PRO A 85 -26.59 -12.91 -3.56
N LYS A 86 -26.94 -13.76 -2.58
CA LYS A 86 -27.29 -13.34 -1.21
C LYS A 86 -26.05 -13.11 -0.34
N VAL A 87 -24.92 -13.78 -0.64
CA VAL A 87 -23.71 -13.73 0.19
C VAL A 87 -22.64 -12.76 -0.34
N LEU A 88 -22.60 -12.51 -1.65
CA LEU A 88 -21.62 -11.57 -2.24
C LEU A 88 -21.74 -10.11 -1.77
N PRO A 89 -22.94 -9.57 -1.42
CA PRO A 89 -23.04 -8.23 -0.82
C PRO A 89 -22.22 -8.09 0.47
N ALA A 90 -22.21 -9.12 1.32
CA ALA A 90 -21.45 -9.10 2.57
C ALA A 90 -19.94 -8.98 2.31
N PHE A 91 -19.41 -9.65 1.29
CA PHE A 91 -18.00 -9.50 0.89
C PHE A 91 -17.68 -8.04 0.55
N GLN A 92 -18.52 -7.40 -0.27
CA GLN A 92 -18.33 -6.00 -0.65
C GLN A 92 -18.34 -5.08 0.58
N GLU A 93 -19.31 -5.25 1.48
CA GLU A 93 -19.44 -4.44 2.70
C GLU A 93 -18.23 -4.58 3.63
N ILE A 94 -17.65 -5.78 3.72
CA ILE A 94 -16.51 -6.07 4.60
C ILE A 94 -15.18 -5.55 4.02
N ARG A 95 -15.02 -5.62 2.68
CA ARG A 95 -13.73 -5.41 2.01
C ARG A 95 -13.59 -4.02 1.42
N LYS A 96 -14.64 -3.45 0.82
CA LYS A 96 -14.58 -2.16 0.12
C LYS A 96 -14.07 -1.02 1.02
N PRO A 97 -14.62 -0.77 2.22
CA PRO A 97 -14.15 0.33 3.07
C PRO A 97 -12.67 0.19 3.45
N ARG A 98 -12.21 -1.05 3.71
CA ARG A 98 -10.81 -1.31 4.07
C ARG A 98 -9.86 -1.05 2.91
N CYS A 99 -10.23 -1.46 1.70
CA CYS A 99 -9.38 -1.26 0.53
C CYS A 99 -9.30 0.23 0.15
N GLU A 100 -10.39 0.98 0.33
CA GLU A 100 -10.41 2.43 0.11
C GLU A 100 -9.50 3.18 1.08
N ILE A 101 -9.45 2.79 2.36
CA ILE A 101 -8.51 3.35 3.34
C ILE A 101 -7.06 3.10 2.89
N ILE A 102 -6.75 1.89 2.41
CA ILE A 102 -5.40 1.54 1.94
C ILE A 102 -5.03 2.33 0.68
N GLN A 103 -5.96 2.45 -0.28
CA GLN A 103 -5.79 3.28 -1.48
C GLN A 103 -5.48 4.72 -1.12
N ALA A 104 -6.29 5.33 -0.25
CA ALA A 104 -6.12 6.71 0.19
C ALA A 104 -4.78 6.90 0.91
N GLY A 105 -4.44 6.00 1.84
CA GLY A 105 -3.15 6.01 2.54
C GLY A 105 -1.98 5.86 1.58
N SER A 106 -2.10 5.04 0.54
CA SER A 106 -1.03 4.91 -0.45
C SER A 106 -0.86 6.15 -1.30
N ARG A 107 -1.94 6.87 -1.62
CA ARG A 107 -1.82 8.16 -2.31
C ARG A 107 -1.12 9.19 -1.43
N ALA A 108 -1.56 9.33 -0.18
CA ALA A 108 -0.96 10.25 0.79
C ALA A 108 0.52 9.96 1.02
N ASN A 109 0.91 8.68 1.14
CA ASN A 109 2.32 8.32 1.32
C ASN A 109 3.16 8.64 0.07
N GLY A 110 2.57 8.52 -1.13
CA GLY A 110 3.18 8.96 -2.38
C GLY A 110 3.52 10.45 -2.37
N ASP A 111 2.61 11.28 -1.88
CA ASP A 111 2.82 12.73 -1.77
C ASP A 111 3.93 13.06 -0.77
N ILE A 112 3.95 12.39 0.39
CA ILE A 112 4.98 12.57 1.43
C ILE A 112 6.38 12.20 0.92
N TRP A 113 6.51 11.13 0.13
CA TRP A 113 7.81 10.65 -0.34
C TRP A 113 8.42 11.55 -1.42
N HIS A 114 7.61 12.39 -2.07
CA HIS A 114 8.03 13.25 -3.17
C HIS A 114 7.86 14.74 -2.86
N LEU A 115 7.93 15.12 -1.58
CA LEU A 115 7.88 16.53 -1.17
C LEU A 115 8.93 17.35 -1.94
N PRO A 116 8.53 18.46 -2.58
CA PRO A 116 9.38 19.18 -3.52
C PRO A 116 10.46 20.04 -2.84
N ASP A 117 10.29 20.43 -1.57
CA ASP A 117 11.16 21.38 -0.89
C ASP A 117 11.93 20.77 0.30
N ARG A 118 13.15 21.27 0.51
CA ARG A 118 14.06 20.83 1.58
C ARG A 118 13.49 21.16 2.97
N SER A 119 12.81 22.29 3.13
CA SER A 119 12.21 22.69 4.42
C SER A 119 11.07 21.76 4.86
N GLU A 120 10.23 21.32 3.92
CA GLU A 120 9.16 20.35 4.15
C GLU A 120 9.72 18.95 4.40
N GLN A 121 10.78 18.56 3.68
CA GLN A 121 11.51 17.31 3.91
C GLN A 121 12.18 17.28 5.29
N GLU A 122 12.80 18.37 5.74
CA GLU A 122 13.42 18.50 7.07
C GLU A 122 12.37 18.39 8.17
N ARG A 123 11.24 19.10 8.04
CA ARG A 123 10.11 19.00 8.98
C ARG A 123 9.52 17.59 9.01
N CYS A 124 9.35 16.95 7.86
CA CYS A 124 8.89 15.57 7.78
C CYS A 124 9.90 14.60 8.40
N GLY A 125 11.20 14.80 8.15
CA GLY A 125 12.29 14.02 8.74
C GLY A 125 12.31 14.12 10.27
N CYS A 126 12.12 15.31 10.83
CA CYS A 126 11.97 15.52 12.26
C CYS A 126 10.72 14.82 12.83
N ALA A 127 9.60 14.82 12.10
CA ALA A 127 8.38 14.13 12.54
C ALA A 127 8.50 12.60 12.49
N MET A 128 9.28 12.06 11.55
CA MET A 128 9.52 10.62 11.40
C MET A 128 10.67 10.10 12.29
N GLY A 129 11.56 10.99 12.74
CA GLY A 129 12.72 10.67 13.59
C GLY A 129 12.42 10.52 15.10
N GLY A 130 11.15 10.63 15.51
CA GLY A 130 10.72 10.57 16.92
C GLY A 130 10.91 9.22 17.62
N GLU A 131 11.39 8.18 16.92
CA GLU A 131 11.72 6.88 17.48
C GLU A 131 13.14 6.45 17.08
N THR A 132 14.13 7.29 17.39
CA THR A 132 15.48 6.77 17.63
C THR A 132 15.76 6.98 19.10
N GLY A 133 15.57 5.90 19.87
CA GLY A 133 15.91 5.87 21.28
C GLY A 133 17.36 6.27 21.44
N ASP A 134 17.56 7.42 22.06
CA ASP A 134 18.82 7.77 22.70
C ASP A 134 19.00 6.80 23.87
N SER A 135 19.64 5.66 23.61
CA SER A 135 20.20 4.80 24.65
C SER A 135 21.63 5.25 24.94
N SER A 136 21.83 6.51 25.25
CA SER A 136 22.99 6.97 26.01
C SER A 136 22.50 7.57 27.31
N ASP A 137 22.30 6.70 28.30
CA ASP A 137 22.49 6.98 29.74
C ASP A 137 21.90 5.84 30.57
N ALA A 138 22.75 4.90 31.01
CA ALA A 138 22.70 4.25 32.34
C ALA A 138 23.57 2.98 32.36
N GLU A 139 24.89 3.14 32.54
CA GLU A 139 25.68 2.12 33.25
C GLU A 139 26.92 2.77 33.88
N SER A 140 26.67 3.64 34.85
CA SER A 140 27.64 3.99 35.88
C SER A 140 27.05 3.59 37.23
N ASN A 141 27.08 2.29 37.53
CA ASN A 141 27.02 1.86 38.92
C ASN A 141 27.81 0.56 39.17
N SER A 142 28.80 0.70 40.05
CA SER A 142 29.37 -0.33 40.93
C SER A 142 29.80 -1.68 40.33
N ASN A 143 31.12 -1.91 40.24
CA ASN A 143 31.75 -3.01 41.01
C ASN A 143 33.28 -2.99 40.91
N HIS A 144 33.89 -2.97 42.11
CA HIS A 144 35.30 -3.23 42.49
C HIS A 144 36.32 -2.12 42.26
#